data_AF-A0A0F8ZGL1-F1
#
_entry.id   AF-A0A0F8ZGL1-F1
#
_cell.length_a   1.000
_cell.length_b   1.000
_cell.length_c   1.000
_cell.angle_alpha   90.00
_cell.angle_beta   90.00
_cell.angle_gamma   90.00
#
_symmetry.space_group_name_H-M   'P 1'
#
loop_
_entity.id
_entity.type
_entity.pdbx_description
1 polymer ?
#
loop_
_entity_poly.entity_id
_entity_poly.type
_entity_poly.pdbx_seq_one_letter_code
_entity_poly.pdbx_strand_id
1 'polypeptide(L)'
;ASSLLAATIVPADLTIQVKPGFGALFPAPSTPQVFYITLENDVGAIEVMKCTSRSVDLLTVVRGQDGTVAQDFVLDVTRVELRVQAIVLEEFVQVNGDAMTGDLDFATNEIQNAYLTGTTRITGGQSIGMAIRGTLDQSNNELVVPAASGVRATAGGVPLVVNTDDIIALLDTAGVIDLASATVGVKIGTAGASDYLRLYGGSTSHVQFAHNDTDLLITAVTTGKFSLADLDVEILSGSLTVVAGLVQLTDSLLIRPEIKDFALTKQTVSASTTTAIDYELGSFVQLDMDQDITDLSITNPPATGRVGSLRLKIKQDVTGGWLITNWPSGITWPGGIAPVLSTAANSVDYVDIWTDDE
;
A
#
# COMPACT_ATOMS: atom_id res chain seq x y z
N ALA A 1 -14.74 -16.45 -72.82
CA ALA A 1 -15.22 -15.44 -73.78
C ALA A 1 -14.09 -15.11 -74.74
N SER A 2 -14.33 -15.02 -76.05
CA SER A 2 -13.32 -14.68 -77.05
C SER A 2 -13.95 -13.91 -78.21
N SER A 3 -13.23 -12.93 -78.75
CA SER A 3 -13.63 -12.12 -79.92
C SER A 3 -12.39 -11.56 -80.62
N LEU A 4 -12.54 -11.09 -81.86
CA LEU A 4 -11.59 -10.17 -82.46
C LEU A 4 -11.90 -8.72 -82.08
N LEU A 5 -10.88 -7.88 -82.15
CA LEU A 5 -10.99 -6.44 -82.01
C LEU A 5 -11.67 -5.82 -83.25
N ALA A 6 -12.65 -4.94 -83.04
CA ALA A 6 -13.42 -4.30 -84.11
C ALA A 6 -12.82 -2.96 -84.58
N ALA A 7 -11.92 -2.36 -83.80
CA ALA A 7 -11.25 -1.10 -84.11
C ALA A 7 -9.81 -1.14 -83.61
N THR A 8 -8.85 -0.66 -84.41
CA THR A 8 -7.44 -0.55 -83.98
C THR A 8 -7.35 0.38 -82.78
N ILE A 9 -6.56 -0.01 -81.77
CA ILE A 9 -6.35 0.76 -80.55
C ILE A 9 -4.87 1.07 -80.35
N VAL A 10 -4.61 2.20 -79.71
CA VAL A 10 -3.28 2.66 -79.28
C VAL A 10 -3.20 2.72 -77.74
N PRO A 11 -2.03 2.84 -77.11
CA PRO A 11 -1.86 2.81 -75.65
C PRO A 11 -2.74 3.79 -74.84
N ALA A 12 -3.13 4.92 -75.44
CA ALA A 12 -3.96 5.92 -74.79
C ALA A 12 -5.47 5.58 -74.78
N ASP A 13 -5.91 4.61 -75.58
CA ASP A 13 -7.32 4.26 -75.67
C ASP A 13 -7.76 3.48 -74.42
N LEU A 14 -8.76 4.02 -73.73
CA LEU A 14 -9.39 3.45 -72.53
C LEU A 14 -10.69 2.70 -72.81
N THR A 15 -11.09 2.64 -74.09
CA THR A 15 -12.25 1.89 -74.53
C THR A 15 -11.87 1.05 -75.73
N ILE A 16 -12.18 -0.23 -75.69
CA ILE A 16 -11.94 -1.15 -76.81
C ILE A 16 -13.27 -1.71 -77.31
N GLN A 17 -13.38 -1.93 -78.61
CA GLN A 17 -14.58 -2.48 -79.21
C GLN A 17 -14.32 -3.91 -79.69
N VAL A 18 -15.11 -4.87 -79.22
CA VAL A 18 -15.10 -6.23 -79.75
C VAL A 18 -16.05 -6.33 -80.95
N LYS A 19 -15.95 -7.39 -81.75
CA LYS A 19 -16.82 -7.56 -82.93
C LYS A 19 -18.31 -7.47 -82.55
N PRO A 20 -19.16 -6.91 -83.43
CA PRO A 20 -20.57 -6.74 -83.14
C PRO A 20 -21.25 -8.02 -82.66
N GLY A 21 -21.95 -7.96 -81.53
CA GLY A 21 -22.64 -9.09 -80.92
C GLY A 21 -21.76 -10.01 -80.06
N PHE A 22 -20.44 -9.87 -80.10
CA PHE A 22 -19.52 -10.67 -79.28
C PHE A 22 -19.29 -10.06 -77.89
N GLY A 23 -19.62 -8.77 -77.70
CA GLY A 23 -19.61 -8.12 -76.39
C GLY A 23 -20.42 -8.90 -75.37
N ALA A 24 -21.56 -9.45 -75.80
CA ALA A 24 -22.46 -10.30 -75.02
C ALA A 24 -21.76 -11.46 -74.30
N LEU A 25 -20.66 -11.99 -74.85
CA LEU A 25 -19.90 -13.12 -74.30
C LEU A 25 -19.04 -12.73 -73.09
N PHE A 26 -18.75 -11.44 -72.90
CA PHE A 26 -17.95 -10.93 -71.78
C PHE A 26 -18.85 -10.53 -70.59
N PRO A 27 -18.35 -10.56 -69.34
CA PRO A 27 -19.10 -10.09 -68.18
C PRO A 27 -19.49 -8.60 -68.29
N ALA A 28 -20.54 -8.21 -67.58
CA ALA A 28 -20.96 -6.81 -67.42
C ALA A 28 -20.75 -6.36 -65.96
N PRO A 29 -19.51 -5.95 -65.59
CA PRO A 29 -19.20 -5.53 -64.22
C PRO A 29 -19.92 -4.23 -63.87
N SER A 30 -20.30 -4.11 -62.60
CA SER A 30 -20.80 -2.88 -61.96
C SER A 30 -19.85 -2.47 -60.83
N THR A 31 -19.73 -1.19 -60.49
CA THR A 31 -18.78 -0.74 -59.45
C THR A 31 -19.06 -1.43 -58.10
N PRO A 32 -18.07 -2.07 -57.44
CA PRO A 32 -16.62 -2.11 -57.68
C PRO A 32 -16.09 -3.35 -58.45
N GLN A 33 -16.95 -4.17 -59.04
CA GLN A 33 -16.58 -5.37 -59.78
C GLN A 33 -15.71 -5.04 -60.99
N VAL A 34 -14.77 -5.93 -61.31
CA VAL A 34 -13.91 -5.85 -62.49
C VAL A 34 -13.72 -7.24 -63.08
N PHE A 35 -13.28 -7.30 -64.33
CA PHE A 35 -12.71 -8.51 -64.90
C PHE A 35 -11.53 -8.14 -65.79
N TYR A 36 -10.63 -9.07 -66.03
CA TYR A 36 -9.44 -8.82 -66.82
C TYR A 36 -9.51 -9.54 -68.16
N ILE A 37 -9.16 -8.83 -69.23
CA ILE A 37 -9.05 -9.37 -70.57
C ILE A 37 -7.59 -9.44 -70.99
N THR A 38 -7.29 -10.38 -71.87
CA THR A 38 -5.97 -10.53 -72.48
C THR A 38 -6.11 -10.30 -73.98
N LEU A 39 -5.34 -9.35 -74.50
CA LEU A 39 -5.20 -9.13 -75.92
C LEU A 39 -3.93 -9.83 -76.41
N GLU A 40 -4.03 -10.50 -77.54
CA GLU A 40 -2.92 -11.19 -78.18
C GLU A 40 -2.98 -10.95 -79.69
N ASN A 41 -1.88 -10.48 -80.27
CA ASN A 41 -1.73 -10.36 -81.72
C ASN A 41 -1.15 -11.64 -82.34
N ASP A 42 -1.08 -11.69 -83.66
CA ASP A 42 -0.52 -12.81 -84.44
C ASP A 42 1.00 -13.00 -84.26
N VAL A 43 1.69 -12.00 -83.71
CA VAL A 43 3.13 -12.03 -83.37
C VAL A 43 3.37 -12.50 -81.92
N GLY A 44 2.31 -12.74 -81.15
CA GLY A 44 2.38 -13.19 -79.75
C GLY A 44 2.65 -12.10 -78.73
N ALA A 45 2.50 -10.81 -79.10
CA ALA A 45 2.51 -9.71 -78.14
C ALA A 45 1.23 -9.75 -77.30
N ILE A 46 1.38 -9.73 -75.98
CA ILE A 46 0.29 -9.88 -75.02
C ILE A 46 0.16 -8.63 -74.15
N GLU A 47 -1.08 -8.20 -73.93
CA GLU A 47 -1.42 -7.20 -72.92
C GLU A 47 -2.60 -7.68 -72.06
N VAL A 48 -2.49 -7.50 -70.75
CA VAL A 48 -3.61 -7.71 -69.82
C VAL A 48 -4.23 -6.35 -69.50
N MET A 49 -5.55 -6.24 -69.62
CA MET A 49 -6.29 -5.02 -69.33
C MET A 49 -7.40 -5.30 -68.31
N LYS A 50 -7.64 -4.36 -67.39
CA LYS A 50 -8.73 -4.44 -66.40
C LYS A 50 -9.98 -3.76 -66.95
N CYS A 51 -11.00 -4.52 -67.28
CA CYS A 51 -12.29 -4.01 -67.70
C CYS A 51 -13.15 -3.61 -66.49
N THR A 52 -13.60 -2.37 -66.47
CA THR A 52 -14.39 -1.78 -65.37
C THR A 52 -15.86 -1.61 -65.70
N SER A 53 -16.21 -1.58 -66.99
CA SER A 53 -17.61 -1.56 -67.45
C SER A 53 -17.73 -2.04 -68.89
N ARG A 54 -18.92 -2.52 -69.26
CA ARG A 54 -19.28 -2.89 -70.64
C ARG A 54 -20.56 -2.18 -71.06
N SER A 55 -20.55 -1.61 -72.26
CA SER A 55 -21.74 -1.13 -72.94
C SER A 55 -21.85 -1.81 -74.31
N VAL A 56 -22.76 -2.78 -74.42
CA VAL A 56 -22.92 -3.62 -75.63
C VAL A 56 -21.57 -4.27 -76.01
N ASP A 57 -20.96 -3.85 -77.11
CA ASP A 57 -19.69 -4.36 -77.64
C ASP A 57 -18.47 -3.48 -77.26
N LEU A 58 -18.69 -2.45 -76.44
CA LEU A 58 -17.65 -1.54 -75.98
C LEU A 58 -17.25 -1.88 -74.54
N LEU A 59 -15.96 -2.12 -74.32
CA LEU A 59 -15.36 -2.42 -73.02
C LEU A 59 -14.54 -1.23 -72.55
N THR A 60 -14.84 -0.69 -71.38
CA THR A 60 -14.02 0.35 -70.73
C THR A 60 -12.94 -0.32 -69.91
N VAL A 61 -11.68 0.02 -70.17
CA VAL A 61 -10.52 -0.70 -69.64
C VAL A 61 -9.46 0.22 -69.03
N VAL A 62 -8.70 -0.32 -68.08
CA VAL A 62 -7.41 0.19 -67.65
C VAL A 62 -6.32 -0.70 -68.26
N ARG A 63 -5.38 -0.08 -68.96
CA ARG A 63 -4.33 -0.73 -69.77
C ARG A 63 -3.17 -1.24 -68.90
N GLY A 64 -2.34 -2.12 -69.44
CA GLY A 64 -1.05 -2.54 -68.85
C GLY A 64 -1.13 -3.07 -67.41
N GLN A 65 -1.94 -4.10 -67.18
CA GLN A 65 -2.07 -4.77 -65.88
C GLN A 65 -1.17 -6.01 -65.80
N ASP A 66 -1.05 -6.61 -64.61
CA ASP A 66 -0.33 -7.88 -64.40
C ASP A 66 1.12 -7.85 -64.94
N GLY A 67 1.82 -6.72 -64.75
CA GLY A 67 3.18 -6.51 -65.24
C GLY A 67 3.32 -6.29 -66.76
N THR A 68 2.22 -6.25 -67.51
CA THR A 68 2.22 -5.96 -68.96
C THR A 68 2.26 -4.45 -69.24
N VAL A 69 2.70 -4.08 -70.44
CA VAL A 69 2.78 -2.68 -70.89
C VAL A 69 1.73 -2.42 -71.98
N ALA A 70 1.12 -1.25 -71.95
CA ALA A 70 0.14 -0.81 -72.96
C ALA A 70 0.75 -0.74 -74.36
N GLN A 71 0.12 -1.40 -75.33
CA GLN A 71 0.64 -1.55 -76.71
C GLN A 71 -0.40 -1.20 -77.79
N ASP A 72 0.05 -1.10 -79.03
CA ASP A 72 -0.82 -0.98 -80.20
C ASP A 72 -1.41 -2.34 -80.59
N PHE A 73 -2.69 -2.39 -80.93
CA PHE A 73 -3.36 -3.60 -81.42
C PHE A 73 -4.26 -3.30 -82.62
N VAL A 74 -4.20 -4.15 -83.64
CA VAL A 74 -4.86 -3.94 -84.94
C VAL A 74 -6.18 -4.70 -85.01
N LEU A 75 -7.21 -4.05 -85.55
CA LEU A 75 -8.52 -4.67 -85.78
C LEU A 75 -8.43 -5.93 -86.65
N ASP A 76 -9.34 -6.88 -86.47
CA ASP A 76 -9.41 -8.16 -87.20
C ASP A 76 -8.21 -9.11 -87.06
N VAL A 77 -7.13 -8.67 -86.41
CA VAL A 77 -5.94 -9.49 -86.14
C VAL A 77 -5.86 -9.84 -84.65
N THR A 78 -6.08 -8.85 -83.78
CA THR A 78 -5.93 -9.04 -82.35
C THR A 78 -7.13 -9.78 -81.75
N ARG A 79 -6.82 -10.85 -81.01
CA ARG A 79 -7.79 -11.63 -80.24
C ARG A 79 -7.93 -11.03 -78.85
N VAL A 80 -9.17 -10.85 -78.42
CA VAL A 80 -9.58 -10.38 -77.08
C VAL A 80 -10.17 -11.57 -76.34
N GLU A 81 -9.55 -11.99 -75.24
CA GLU A 81 -10.00 -13.16 -74.48
C GLU A 81 -10.15 -12.89 -73.00
N LEU A 82 -11.16 -13.49 -72.39
CA LEU A 82 -11.25 -13.60 -70.94
C LEU A 82 -10.42 -14.81 -70.51
N ARG A 83 -9.25 -14.55 -69.93
CA ARG A 83 -8.35 -15.56 -69.36
C ARG A 83 -8.26 -15.36 -67.84
N VAL A 84 -7.82 -16.38 -67.12
CA VAL A 84 -7.45 -16.25 -65.70
C VAL A 84 -6.01 -15.76 -65.65
N GLN A 85 -5.75 -14.64 -64.96
CA GLN A 85 -4.42 -14.03 -64.84
C GLN A 85 -3.86 -14.18 -63.42
N ALA A 86 -2.54 -14.00 -63.27
CA ALA A 86 -1.87 -14.11 -61.98
C ALA A 86 -2.42 -13.09 -60.97
N ILE A 87 -2.62 -11.84 -61.39
CA ILE A 87 -3.27 -10.80 -60.58
C ILE A 87 -4.63 -11.20 -59.99
N VAL A 88 -5.42 -12.02 -60.70
CA VAL A 88 -6.71 -12.51 -60.18
C VAL A 88 -6.50 -13.62 -59.15
N LEU A 89 -5.48 -14.45 -59.33
CA LEU A 89 -5.16 -15.54 -58.42
C LEU A 89 -4.49 -15.05 -57.12
N GLU A 90 -3.77 -13.92 -57.18
CA GLU A 90 -3.15 -13.26 -56.02
C GLU A 90 -4.16 -12.58 -55.09
N GLU A 91 -5.36 -12.23 -55.58
CA GLU A 91 -6.44 -11.69 -54.75
C GLU A 91 -7.06 -12.75 -53.81
N PHE A 92 -6.79 -14.04 -54.04
CA PHE A 92 -7.28 -15.12 -53.19
C PHE A 92 -6.30 -15.46 -52.06
N VAL A 93 -6.85 -15.80 -50.90
CA VAL A 93 -6.07 -16.42 -49.82
C VAL A 93 -5.56 -17.78 -50.29
N GLN A 94 -4.24 -17.96 -50.33
CA GLN A 94 -3.62 -19.21 -50.74
C GLN A 94 -3.68 -20.27 -49.65
N VAL A 95 -3.91 -21.54 -50.03
CA VAL A 95 -3.98 -22.69 -49.11
C VAL A 95 -2.61 -23.07 -48.54
N ASN A 96 -1.53 -22.81 -49.28
CA ASN A 96 -0.17 -23.18 -48.88
C ASN A 96 0.68 -21.93 -48.59
N GLY A 97 0.46 -21.32 -47.42
CA GLY A 97 1.39 -20.40 -46.75
C GLY A 97 1.92 -19.24 -47.58
N ASP A 98 1.29 -18.07 -47.44
CA ASP A 98 1.80 -16.79 -47.94
C ASP A 98 1.71 -15.72 -46.83
N ALA A 99 2.43 -14.61 -46.99
CA ALA A 99 2.39 -13.49 -46.07
C ALA A 99 1.16 -12.60 -46.34
N MET A 100 0.16 -12.63 -45.45
CA MET A 100 -0.93 -11.66 -45.48
C MET A 100 -0.40 -10.28 -45.08
N THR A 101 -0.38 -9.34 -46.03
CA THR A 101 0.06 -7.96 -45.79
C THR A 101 -1.17 -7.07 -45.57
N GLY A 102 -1.70 -7.08 -44.35
CA GLY A 102 -2.85 -6.26 -43.97
C GLY A 102 -3.68 -6.87 -42.84
N ASP A 103 -4.71 -6.14 -42.42
CA ASP A 103 -5.66 -6.62 -41.43
C ASP A 103 -6.60 -7.65 -42.07
N LEU A 104 -6.74 -8.82 -41.45
CA LEU A 104 -7.74 -9.81 -41.83
C LEU A 104 -9.00 -9.57 -41.01
N ASP A 105 -10.08 -9.10 -41.67
CA ASP A 105 -11.38 -8.94 -41.05
C ASP A 105 -12.15 -10.27 -41.10
N PHE A 106 -12.30 -10.92 -39.95
CA PHE A 106 -13.09 -12.14 -39.80
C PHE A 106 -14.58 -11.88 -39.55
N ALA A 107 -15.00 -10.62 -39.41
CA ALA A 107 -16.34 -10.21 -39.01
C ALA A 107 -16.83 -10.99 -37.78
N THR A 108 -17.87 -11.82 -37.93
CA THR A 108 -18.42 -12.66 -36.86
C THR A 108 -17.89 -14.10 -36.86
N ASN A 109 -16.92 -14.42 -37.72
CA ASN A 109 -16.37 -15.77 -37.82
C ASN A 109 -15.28 -16.01 -36.78
N GLU A 110 -15.17 -17.26 -36.33
CA GLU A 110 -14.17 -17.70 -35.36
C GLU A 110 -12.86 -18.11 -36.04
N ILE A 111 -11.74 -17.87 -35.37
CA ILE A 111 -10.45 -18.48 -35.73
C ILE A 111 -10.31 -19.78 -34.95
N GLN A 112 -10.55 -20.91 -35.60
CA GLN A 112 -10.43 -22.23 -34.96
C GLN A 112 -9.00 -22.78 -35.09
N ASN A 113 -8.48 -23.35 -33.99
CA ASN A 113 -7.14 -23.98 -33.93
C ASN A 113 -5.98 -23.06 -34.37
N ALA A 114 -6.04 -21.78 -34.03
CA ALA A 114 -4.97 -20.84 -34.33
C ALA A 114 -3.65 -21.25 -33.65
N TYR A 115 -2.58 -21.43 -34.45
CA TYR A 115 -1.23 -21.62 -33.94
C TYR A 115 -0.44 -20.32 -34.06
N LEU A 116 -0.55 -19.47 -33.04
CA LEU A 116 0.13 -18.17 -32.99
C LEU A 116 1.55 -18.36 -32.46
N THR A 117 2.55 -18.04 -33.28
CA THR A 117 3.98 -18.14 -32.90
C THR A 117 4.71 -16.82 -33.10
N GLY A 118 5.90 -16.67 -32.52
CA GLY A 118 6.68 -15.43 -32.57
C GLY A 118 6.09 -14.32 -31.69
N THR A 119 6.42 -13.06 -32.00
CA THR A 119 5.95 -11.88 -31.25
C THR A 119 4.49 -11.57 -31.59
N THR A 120 3.57 -12.22 -30.89
CA THR A 120 2.12 -12.01 -31.06
C THR A 120 1.63 -10.93 -30.08
N ARG A 121 0.86 -9.94 -30.55
CA ARG A 121 0.23 -8.91 -29.72
C ARG A 121 -1.29 -8.93 -29.90
N ILE A 122 -2.01 -9.43 -28.90
CA ILE A 122 -3.47 -9.31 -28.82
C ILE A 122 -3.77 -7.95 -28.14
N THR A 123 -4.34 -7.01 -28.89
CA THR A 123 -4.72 -5.68 -28.36
C THR A 123 -6.22 -5.64 -28.13
N GLY A 124 -6.66 -5.43 -26.89
CA GLY A 124 -8.09 -5.32 -26.56
C GLY A 124 -8.87 -6.65 -26.57
N GLY A 125 -8.20 -7.79 -26.82
CA GLY A 125 -8.82 -9.11 -26.68
C GLY A 125 -9.01 -9.48 -25.22
N GLN A 126 -10.21 -9.93 -24.86
CA GLN A 126 -10.51 -10.51 -23.56
C GLN A 126 -10.27 -12.02 -23.63
N SER A 127 -9.44 -12.59 -22.76
CA SER A 127 -9.40 -14.03 -22.54
C SER A 127 -10.51 -14.39 -21.55
N ILE A 128 -11.62 -14.94 -22.03
CA ILE A 128 -12.74 -15.39 -21.19
C ILE A 128 -12.85 -16.91 -21.31
N GLY A 129 -12.83 -17.62 -20.18
CA GLY A 129 -13.01 -19.07 -20.16
C GLY A 129 -11.83 -19.89 -20.71
N MET A 130 -10.70 -19.25 -21.01
CA MET A 130 -9.47 -19.92 -21.45
C MET A 130 -8.29 -19.59 -20.53
N ALA A 131 -7.53 -20.63 -20.26
CA ALA A 131 -6.30 -20.64 -19.51
C ALA A 131 -5.14 -19.95 -20.24
N ILE A 132 -4.43 -19.04 -19.59
CA ILE A 132 -3.07 -18.64 -20.01
C ILE A 132 -2.08 -19.49 -19.21
N ARG A 133 -1.39 -20.42 -19.87
CA ARG A 133 -0.48 -21.38 -19.23
C ARG A 133 0.85 -21.50 -20.01
N GLY A 134 1.93 -21.80 -19.29
CA GLY A 134 3.26 -22.03 -19.89
C GLY A 134 3.43 -23.39 -20.58
N THR A 135 2.71 -24.41 -20.11
CA THR A 135 2.72 -25.79 -20.65
C THR A 135 1.29 -26.32 -20.72
N LEU A 136 0.92 -27.05 -21.78
CA LEU A 136 -0.38 -27.70 -21.91
C LEU A 136 -0.65 -28.63 -20.71
N ASP A 137 -1.90 -28.64 -20.22
CA ASP A 137 -2.40 -29.47 -19.10
C ASP A 137 -1.74 -29.29 -17.71
N GLN A 138 -0.85 -28.30 -17.54
CA GLN A 138 -0.32 -27.93 -16.24
C GLN A 138 -1.18 -26.82 -15.60
N SER A 139 -1.94 -27.17 -14.56
CA SER A 139 -2.81 -26.24 -13.83
C SER A 139 -2.08 -25.39 -12.79
N ASN A 140 -0.85 -25.75 -12.41
CA ASN A 140 -0.08 -25.06 -11.35
C ASN A 140 0.40 -23.65 -11.73
N ASN A 141 0.62 -23.37 -13.02
CA ASN A 141 1.05 -22.07 -13.54
C ASN A 141 0.01 -21.47 -14.49
N GLU A 142 -1.26 -21.75 -14.23
CA GLU A 142 -2.38 -21.31 -15.07
C GLU A 142 -3.02 -20.04 -14.52
N LEU A 143 -3.13 -18.99 -15.35
CA LEU A 143 -4.02 -17.87 -15.12
C LEU A 143 -5.37 -18.15 -15.79
N VAL A 144 -6.44 -18.25 -15.00
CA VAL A 144 -7.81 -18.50 -15.49
C VAL A 144 -8.67 -17.29 -15.21
N VAL A 145 -9.42 -16.83 -16.20
CA VAL A 145 -10.57 -15.94 -16.01
C VAL A 145 -11.84 -16.77 -16.23
N PRO A 146 -12.57 -17.14 -15.15
CA PRO A 146 -13.76 -17.96 -15.27
C PRO A 146 -14.83 -17.27 -16.13
N ALA A 147 -15.55 -18.06 -16.93
CA ALA A 147 -16.65 -17.55 -17.75
C ALA A 147 -17.89 -17.15 -16.91
N ALA A 148 -18.00 -17.64 -15.68
CA ALA A 148 -19.10 -17.31 -14.78
C ALA A 148 -18.91 -15.92 -14.16
N SER A 149 -19.95 -15.08 -14.28
CA SER A 149 -19.98 -13.75 -13.67
C SER A 149 -19.88 -13.84 -12.14
N GLY A 150 -19.11 -12.94 -11.52
CA GLY A 150 -18.89 -12.90 -10.08
C GLY A 150 -17.83 -13.88 -9.56
N VAL A 151 -17.22 -14.69 -10.42
CA VAL A 151 -16.11 -15.58 -10.05
C VAL A 151 -14.77 -14.90 -10.39
N ARG A 152 -13.84 -14.92 -9.44
CA ARG A 152 -12.53 -14.25 -9.57
C ARG A 152 -11.61 -15.00 -10.51
N ALA A 153 -10.71 -14.26 -11.15
CA ALA A 153 -9.58 -14.86 -11.83
C ALA A 153 -8.72 -15.65 -10.83
N THR A 154 -8.15 -16.78 -11.27
CA THR A 154 -7.29 -17.62 -10.44
C THR A 154 -5.91 -17.78 -11.06
N ALA A 155 -4.87 -17.92 -10.24
CA ALA A 155 -3.56 -18.39 -10.63
C ALA A 155 -3.26 -19.70 -9.91
N GLY A 156 -2.97 -20.78 -10.65
CA GLY A 156 -2.75 -22.08 -10.00
C GLY A 156 -3.98 -22.64 -9.30
N GLY A 157 -5.19 -22.17 -9.67
CA GLY A 157 -6.44 -22.47 -8.97
C GLY A 157 -6.74 -21.59 -7.75
N VAL A 158 -5.83 -20.70 -7.36
CA VAL A 158 -6.01 -19.77 -6.23
C VAL A 158 -6.52 -18.42 -6.72
N PRO A 159 -7.59 -17.84 -6.15
CA PRO A 159 -8.06 -16.51 -6.52
C PRO A 159 -6.95 -15.45 -6.45
N LEU A 160 -6.85 -14.62 -7.48
CA LEU A 160 -5.96 -13.48 -7.49
C LEU A 160 -6.49 -12.38 -6.58
N VAL A 161 -5.58 -11.77 -5.82
CA VAL A 161 -5.87 -10.63 -4.94
C VAL A 161 -5.86 -9.34 -5.76
N VAL A 162 -6.88 -8.51 -5.58
CA VAL A 162 -7.06 -7.20 -6.22
C VAL A 162 -7.13 -6.07 -5.18
N ASN A 163 -7.00 -4.83 -5.61
CA ASN A 163 -6.91 -3.66 -4.72
C ASN A 163 -8.18 -3.36 -3.89
N THR A 164 -9.31 -3.95 -4.24
CA THR A 164 -10.56 -3.89 -3.47
C THR A 164 -10.71 -5.03 -2.46
N ASP A 165 -9.73 -5.95 -2.40
CA ASP A 165 -9.81 -7.08 -1.49
C ASP A 165 -9.35 -6.68 -0.10
N ASP A 166 -10.21 -6.98 0.88
CA ASP A 166 -9.77 -7.11 2.25
C ASP A 166 -8.92 -8.39 2.34
N ILE A 167 -7.59 -8.22 2.38
CA ILE A 167 -6.60 -9.29 2.58
C ILE A 167 -6.95 -10.16 3.81
N ILE A 168 -7.74 -9.62 4.74
CA ILE A 168 -8.27 -10.27 5.95
C ILE A 168 -9.08 -11.55 5.63
N ALA A 169 -9.74 -11.66 4.47
CA ALA A 169 -10.59 -12.81 4.13
C ALA A 169 -9.84 -14.06 3.63
N LEU A 170 -8.52 -13.98 3.39
CA LEU A 170 -7.69 -15.09 2.88
C LEU A 170 -6.83 -15.77 3.97
N LEU A 171 -6.85 -15.25 5.20
CA LEU A 171 -6.00 -15.69 6.32
C LEU A 171 -6.79 -16.40 7.46
N ASP A 172 -8.09 -16.67 7.26
CA ASP A 172 -9.07 -17.00 8.31
C ASP A 172 -8.76 -18.26 9.14
N THR A 173 -8.13 -19.32 8.61
CA THR A 173 -8.12 -20.60 9.36
C THR A 173 -6.76 -21.09 9.86
N ALA A 174 -5.64 -20.53 9.41
CA ALA A 174 -4.29 -20.82 9.94
C ALA A 174 -3.21 -19.88 9.34
N GLY A 175 -3.62 -18.73 8.80
CA GLY A 175 -2.76 -17.89 7.97
C GLY A 175 -1.74 -17.11 8.79
N VAL A 176 -0.60 -17.73 9.08
CA VAL A 176 0.57 -17.00 9.56
C VAL A 176 1.04 -16.10 8.41
N ILE A 177 1.04 -14.78 8.62
CA ILE A 177 1.80 -13.87 7.75
C ILE A 177 3.26 -14.00 8.17
N ASP A 178 4.00 -14.88 7.49
CA ASP A 178 5.44 -15.03 7.71
C ASP A 178 6.22 -14.01 6.87
N LEU A 179 6.83 -13.03 7.55
CA LEU A 179 7.70 -12.03 6.95
C LEU A 179 9.17 -12.48 7.11
N ALA A 180 9.52 -13.59 6.47
CA ALA A 180 10.81 -14.30 6.63
C ALA A 180 12.03 -13.62 5.97
N SER A 181 12.16 -12.30 6.05
CA SER A 181 13.30 -11.55 5.50
C SER A 181 13.94 -10.64 6.55
N ALA A 182 15.26 -10.69 6.66
CA ALA A 182 16.07 -9.86 7.58
C ALA A 182 15.98 -8.34 7.32
N THR A 183 15.20 -7.90 6.34
CA THR A 183 15.06 -6.48 5.93
C THR A 183 13.60 -6.04 5.80
N VAL A 184 12.63 -6.92 6.06
CA VAL A 184 11.20 -6.59 5.91
C VAL A 184 10.62 -6.21 7.27
N GLY A 185 10.20 -4.95 7.39
CA GLY A 185 9.41 -4.46 8.53
C GLY A 185 7.96 -4.21 8.11
N VAL A 186 7.03 -4.28 9.06
CA VAL A 186 5.65 -3.82 8.86
C VAL A 186 5.64 -2.29 9.02
N LYS A 187 5.54 -1.57 7.91
CA LYS A 187 5.29 -0.12 7.93
C LYS A 187 3.79 0.14 7.97
N ILE A 188 3.31 0.68 9.08
CA ILE A 188 1.93 1.12 9.22
C ILE A 188 1.92 2.63 9.02
N GLY A 189 1.34 3.05 7.89
CA GLY A 189 1.07 4.46 7.63
C GLY A 189 1.95 5.21 6.63
N THR A 190 1.52 6.43 6.33
CA THR A 190 2.30 7.45 5.59
C THR A 190 2.31 8.76 6.40
N ALA A 191 3.23 9.68 6.12
CA ALA A 191 3.38 10.89 6.93
C ALA A 191 2.06 11.70 6.96
N GLY A 192 1.48 11.89 8.15
CA GLY A 192 0.33 12.77 8.37
C GLY A 192 -1.03 12.09 8.66
N ALA A 193 -1.10 10.76 8.80
CA ALA A 193 -2.34 10.05 9.14
C ALA A 193 -2.30 9.38 10.54
N SER A 194 -3.48 9.13 11.12
CA SER A 194 -3.65 8.40 12.39
C SER A 194 -3.57 6.90 12.17
N ASP A 195 -2.36 6.42 11.91
CA ASP A 195 -2.10 5.01 11.63
C ASP A 195 -1.79 4.25 12.94
N TYR A 196 -2.34 3.04 13.10
CA TYR A 196 -2.15 2.22 14.29
C TYR A 196 -2.13 0.73 13.95
N LEU A 197 -1.40 -0.06 14.74
CA LEU A 197 -1.58 -1.50 14.80
C LEU A 197 -2.63 -1.82 15.87
N ARG A 198 -3.74 -2.47 15.50
CA ARG A 198 -4.71 -3.01 16.45
C ARG A 198 -4.66 -4.52 16.41
N LEU A 199 -4.49 -5.12 17.57
CA LEU A 199 -4.54 -6.57 17.77
C LEU A 199 -5.70 -6.84 18.73
N TYR A 200 -6.78 -7.41 18.19
CA TYR A 200 -7.92 -7.86 18.97
C TYR A 200 -7.89 -9.38 19.04
N GLY A 201 -8.41 -9.92 20.12
CA GLY A 201 -8.72 -11.32 20.18
C GLY A 201 -9.77 -11.62 21.23
N GLY A 202 -10.20 -12.88 21.26
CA GLY A 202 -11.24 -13.34 22.19
C GLY A 202 -10.73 -13.43 23.63
N SER A 203 -11.41 -14.24 24.44
CA SER A 203 -11.20 -14.34 25.90
C SER A 203 -9.82 -14.82 26.37
N THR A 204 -8.94 -15.30 25.48
CA THR A 204 -7.62 -15.88 25.82
C THR A 204 -6.50 -15.37 24.92
N SER A 205 -6.75 -14.32 24.14
CA SER A 205 -5.76 -13.81 23.19
C SER A 205 -4.74 -12.94 23.90
N HIS A 206 -3.47 -13.26 23.67
CA HIS A 206 -2.33 -12.49 24.16
C HIS A 206 -1.46 -12.11 22.96
N VAL A 207 -0.78 -10.98 23.07
CA VAL A 207 0.28 -10.60 22.13
C VAL A 207 1.59 -11.04 22.76
N GLN A 208 2.21 -12.08 22.20
CA GLN A 208 3.52 -12.56 22.66
C GLN A 208 4.63 -11.99 21.77
N PHE A 209 5.60 -11.31 22.39
CA PHE A 209 6.86 -10.95 21.74
C PHE A 209 7.96 -11.91 22.23
N ALA A 210 8.05 -13.08 21.58
CA ALA A 210 9.15 -14.01 21.83
C ALA A 210 10.39 -13.55 21.05
N HIS A 211 11.48 -13.25 21.75
CA HIS A 211 12.76 -12.86 21.16
C HIS A 211 13.81 -13.88 21.57
N ASN A 212 14.67 -14.27 20.64
CA ASN A 212 15.75 -15.23 20.82
C ASN A 212 17.13 -14.57 20.98
N ASP A 213 17.16 -13.23 21.01
CA ASP A 213 18.33 -12.37 21.20
C ASP A 213 18.24 -11.57 22.52
N THR A 214 19.18 -10.65 22.74
CA THR A 214 19.43 -9.97 24.02
C THR A 214 18.29 -9.08 24.52
N ASP A 215 17.46 -8.46 23.65
CA ASP A 215 16.46 -7.47 24.06
C ASP A 215 15.20 -7.38 23.16
N LEU A 216 14.06 -7.07 23.77
CA LEU A 216 12.87 -6.51 23.10
C LEU A 216 12.86 -4.99 23.29
N LEU A 217 13.11 -4.21 22.23
CA LEU A 217 13.14 -2.75 22.29
C LEU A 217 11.83 -2.13 21.79
N ILE A 218 11.14 -1.38 22.66
CA ILE A 218 9.97 -0.55 22.32
C ILE A 218 10.35 0.92 22.54
N THR A 219 10.44 1.71 21.45
CA THR A 219 10.85 3.12 21.52
C THR A 219 9.71 4.06 21.13
N ALA A 220 9.32 4.94 22.04
CA ALA A 220 8.52 6.13 21.74
C ALA A 220 9.47 7.31 21.50
N VAL A 221 9.71 7.68 20.23
CA VAL A 221 10.76 8.65 19.83
C VAL A 221 10.34 10.11 20.04
N THR A 222 9.06 10.37 20.32
CA THR A 222 8.50 11.72 20.55
C THR A 222 7.83 11.82 21.92
N THR A 223 7.12 12.91 22.23
CA THR A 223 6.34 13.13 23.48
C THR A 223 5.17 12.15 23.67
N GLY A 224 5.19 11.00 22.99
CA GLY A 224 4.18 9.96 23.08
C GLY A 224 4.24 9.22 24.41
N LYS A 225 3.07 8.85 24.92
CA LYS A 225 2.92 8.06 26.14
C LYS A 225 2.93 6.56 25.81
N PHE A 226 3.70 5.78 26.56
CA PHE A 226 3.43 4.35 26.70
C PHE A 226 2.44 4.18 27.86
N SER A 227 1.24 3.66 27.58
CA SER A 227 0.17 3.52 28.58
C SER A 227 -0.27 2.07 28.65
N LEU A 228 -0.24 1.52 29.86
CA LEU A 228 -0.85 0.23 30.22
C LEU A 228 -2.01 0.56 31.17
N ALA A 229 -3.20 0.08 30.87
CA ALA A 229 -4.39 0.31 31.69
C ALA A 229 -5.01 -1.04 32.03
N ASP A 230 -5.35 -1.25 33.30
CA ASP A 230 -5.96 -2.48 33.81
C ASP A 230 -5.11 -3.76 33.57
N LEU A 231 -3.77 -3.61 33.52
CA LEU A 231 -2.81 -4.71 33.40
C LEU A 231 -1.84 -4.74 34.59
N ASP A 232 -1.55 -5.94 35.08
CA ASP A 232 -0.42 -6.20 35.97
C ASP A 232 0.90 -6.18 35.16
N VAL A 233 1.93 -5.55 35.72
CA VAL A 233 3.28 -5.51 35.13
C VAL A 233 4.24 -6.24 36.05
N GLU A 234 4.76 -7.37 35.59
CA GLU A 234 5.73 -8.18 36.34
C GLU A 234 7.11 -8.13 35.66
N ILE A 235 8.16 -7.93 36.46
CA ILE A 235 9.56 -8.05 36.05
C ILE A 235 10.14 -9.24 36.82
N LEU A 236 10.20 -10.41 36.17
CA LEU A 236 10.70 -11.63 36.82
C LEU A 236 12.21 -11.57 37.13
N SER A 237 12.95 -10.83 36.31
CA SER A 237 14.39 -10.58 36.47
C SER A 237 14.78 -9.24 35.83
N GLY A 238 15.83 -8.60 36.36
CA GLY A 238 16.32 -7.31 35.86
C GLY A 238 15.98 -6.12 36.77
N SER A 239 16.01 -4.91 36.21
CA SER A 239 15.74 -3.67 36.92
C SER A 239 14.83 -2.74 36.12
N LEU A 240 14.02 -1.94 36.84
CA LEU A 240 13.35 -0.79 36.27
C LEU A 240 14.28 0.42 36.38
N THR A 241 14.69 1.00 35.25
CA THR A 241 15.52 2.20 35.21
C THR A 241 14.73 3.37 34.65
N VAL A 242 14.65 4.48 35.39
CA VAL A 242 14.00 5.72 34.95
C VAL A 242 15.06 6.81 34.86
N VAL A 243 15.31 7.33 33.65
CA VAL A 243 16.31 8.38 33.40
C VAL A 243 15.59 9.72 33.31
N ALA A 244 15.93 10.66 34.19
CA ALA A 244 15.39 12.02 34.23
C ALA A 244 13.83 12.12 34.40
N GLY A 245 13.19 11.07 34.92
CA GLY A 245 11.75 11.00 35.15
C GLY A 245 11.39 10.66 36.60
N LEU A 246 10.08 10.61 36.89
CA LEU A 246 9.52 10.29 38.21
C LEU A 246 8.81 8.93 38.18
N VAL A 247 8.85 8.22 39.31
CA VAL A 247 7.93 7.13 39.62
C VAL A 247 6.84 7.71 40.53
N GLN A 248 5.61 7.83 40.02
CA GLN A 248 4.46 8.31 40.78
C GLN A 248 3.63 7.11 41.25
N LEU A 249 3.34 7.05 42.56
CA LEU A 249 2.54 5.96 43.14
C LEU A 249 1.08 6.37 43.40
N THR A 250 0.73 7.67 43.45
CA THR A 250 -0.63 8.19 43.67
C THR A 250 -1.43 7.33 44.67
N ASP A 251 -0.93 7.23 45.90
CA ASP A 251 -1.47 6.42 47.00
C ASP A 251 -1.36 4.89 46.90
N SER A 252 -0.68 4.37 45.88
CA SER A 252 -0.30 2.96 45.78
C SER A 252 0.89 2.62 46.68
N LEU A 253 1.05 1.32 46.95
CA LEU A 253 2.07 0.83 47.89
C LEU A 253 3.37 0.46 47.18
N LEU A 254 4.49 0.74 47.85
CA LEU A 254 5.79 0.11 47.58
C LEU A 254 6.08 -0.87 48.72
N ILE A 255 5.99 -2.17 48.44
CA ILE A 255 6.03 -3.22 49.46
C ILE A 255 7.39 -3.92 49.47
N ARG A 256 7.98 -4.07 50.67
CA ARG A 256 9.31 -4.68 50.90
C ARG A 256 10.47 -4.03 50.11
N PRO A 257 10.55 -2.69 50.02
CA PRO A 257 11.70 -2.07 49.36
C PRO A 257 12.96 -2.17 50.23
N GLU A 258 14.11 -2.42 49.59
CA GLU A 258 15.42 -2.08 50.15
C GLU A 258 15.90 -0.78 49.49
N ILE A 259 16.00 0.31 50.26
CA ILE A 259 16.39 1.63 49.76
C ILE A 259 17.74 2.01 50.36
N LYS A 260 18.79 2.14 49.55
CA LYS A 260 20.18 2.34 50.01
C LYS A 260 20.68 3.78 49.90
N ASP A 261 20.36 4.46 48.81
CA ASP A 261 20.78 5.83 48.54
C ASP A 261 19.53 6.65 48.21
N PHE A 262 18.93 7.23 49.24
CA PHE A 262 17.76 8.09 49.10
C PHE A 262 18.00 9.42 49.78
N ALA A 263 17.37 10.45 49.23
CA ALA A 263 17.30 11.76 49.83
C ALA A 263 15.85 12.06 50.25
N LEU A 264 15.71 12.82 51.31
CA LEU A 264 14.44 13.42 51.71
C LEU A 264 14.33 14.81 51.09
N THR A 265 13.14 15.18 50.66
CA THR A 265 12.86 16.58 50.27
C THR A 265 12.99 17.47 51.49
N LYS A 266 13.79 18.53 51.38
CA LYS A 266 13.95 19.55 52.42
C LYS A 266 12.91 20.65 52.24
N GLN A 267 12.12 20.90 53.28
CA GLN A 267 11.34 22.12 53.44
C GLN A 267 12.16 23.16 54.23
N THR A 268 12.12 24.43 53.84
CA THR A 268 12.70 25.54 54.62
C THR A 268 11.58 26.47 55.03
N VAL A 269 11.51 26.80 56.33
CA VAL A 269 10.45 27.60 56.94
C VAL A 269 11.10 28.70 57.75
N SER A 270 10.65 29.94 57.57
CA SER A 270 11.09 31.09 58.38
C SER A 270 10.11 31.30 59.52
N ALA A 271 10.63 31.64 60.70
CA ALA A 271 9.81 31.93 61.86
C ALA A 271 8.90 33.14 61.63
N SER A 272 7.71 33.05 62.21
CA SER A 272 6.67 34.07 62.26
C SER A 272 5.94 33.90 63.59
N THR A 273 5.16 34.90 64.01
CA THR A 273 4.35 34.79 65.25
C THR A 273 3.48 33.53 65.25
N THR A 274 2.87 33.22 64.10
CA THR A 274 2.19 31.95 63.81
C THR A 274 2.89 31.27 62.64
N THR A 275 3.52 30.13 62.87
CA THR A 275 4.29 29.40 61.84
C THR A 275 3.61 28.07 61.52
N ALA A 276 3.49 27.76 60.24
CA ALA A 276 2.94 26.50 59.77
C ALA A 276 4.00 25.69 59.01
N ILE A 277 4.06 24.41 59.33
CA ILE A 277 4.87 23.41 58.64
C ILE A 277 3.90 22.54 57.83
N ASP A 278 4.27 22.22 56.59
CA ASP A 278 3.45 21.40 55.69
C ASP A 278 4.18 20.09 55.43
N TYR A 279 3.62 19.00 55.96
CA TYR A 279 4.24 17.69 55.93
C TYR A 279 4.47 17.18 54.48
N GLU A 280 3.63 17.58 53.52
CA GLU A 280 3.73 17.14 52.12
C GLU A 280 4.87 17.82 51.35
N LEU A 281 5.37 18.97 51.83
CA LEU A 281 6.46 19.69 51.17
C LEU A 281 7.85 19.13 51.50
N GLY A 282 7.97 18.29 52.53
CA GLY A 282 9.21 17.58 52.83
C GLY A 282 9.33 17.11 54.28
N SER A 283 9.71 15.85 54.47
CA SER A 283 9.87 15.24 55.80
C SER A 283 11.10 15.73 56.58
N PHE A 284 11.98 16.54 55.95
CA PHE A 284 13.06 17.25 56.63
C PHE A 284 12.79 18.74 56.59
N VAL A 285 12.55 19.37 57.75
CA VAL A 285 12.21 20.78 57.85
C VAL A 285 13.36 21.53 58.50
N GLN A 286 13.83 22.59 57.86
CA GLN A 286 14.68 23.58 58.52
C GLN A 286 13.82 24.78 58.92
N LEU A 287 13.68 25.00 60.24
CA LEU A 287 13.03 26.16 60.81
C LEU A 287 14.10 27.17 61.22
N ASP A 288 14.17 28.28 60.49
CA ASP A 288 15.09 29.39 60.78
C ASP A 288 14.40 30.40 61.70
N MET A 289 14.88 30.51 62.93
CA MET A 289 14.35 31.36 63.99
C MET A 289 15.02 32.72 63.99
N ASP A 290 14.26 33.79 63.78
CA ASP A 290 14.67 35.19 63.90
C ASP A 290 13.76 36.02 64.83
N GLN A 291 12.77 35.35 65.43
CA GLN A 291 11.80 35.90 66.38
C GLN A 291 11.13 34.76 67.17
N ASP A 292 10.40 35.13 68.23
CA ASP A 292 9.57 34.18 68.97
C ASP A 292 8.41 33.67 68.12
N ILE A 293 8.18 32.36 68.17
CA ILE A 293 6.98 31.74 67.61
C ILE A 293 5.98 31.56 68.75
N THR A 294 4.82 32.20 68.63
CA THR A 294 3.74 32.02 69.61
C THR A 294 3.03 30.71 69.36
N ASP A 295 2.68 30.41 68.10
CA ASP A 295 1.98 29.19 67.72
C ASP A 295 2.67 28.49 66.54
N LEU A 296 3.14 27.27 66.77
CA LEU A 296 3.64 26.39 65.71
C LEU A 296 2.57 25.35 65.37
N SER A 297 2.35 25.09 64.07
CA SER A 297 1.40 24.08 63.58
C SER A 297 2.04 23.18 62.53
N ILE A 298 1.56 21.94 62.46
CA ILE A 298 1.90 20.98 61.39
C ILE A 298 0.60 20.68 60.64
N THR A 299 0.63 20.83 59.32
CA THR A 299 -0.50 20.66 58.41
C THR A 299 -0.25 19.49 57.46
N ASN A 300 -1.33 18.96 56.88
CA ASN A 300 -1.34 17.80 55.98
C ASN A 300 -0.58 16.55 56.51
N PRO A 301 -0.76 16.16 57.79
CA PRO A 301 -0.14 14.92 58.28
C PRO A 301 -0.68 13.71 57.50
N PRO A 302 0.02 12.56 57.54
CA PRO A 302 -0.49 11.33 56.93
C PRO A 302 -1.94 11.05 57.36
N ALA A 303 -2.77 10.61 56.39
CA ALA A 303 -4.14 10.22 56.65
C ALA A 303 -4.23 9.08 57.69
N THR A 304 -5.35 9.00 58.41
CA THR A 304 -5.66 7.93 59.38
C THR A 304 -5.35 6.54 58.80
N GLY A 305 -4.73 5.68 59.60
CA GLY A 305 -4.20 4.38 59.20
C GLY A 305 -2.76 4.41 58.69
N ARG A 306 -2.12 5.59 58.62
CA ARG A 306 -0.73 5.76 58.18
C ARG A 306 0.08 6.52 59.22
N VAL A 307 1.32 6.07 59.45
CA VAL A 307 2.28 6.74 60.32
C VAL A 307 3.33 7.48 59.49
N GLY A 308 3.69 8.68 59.92
CA GLY A 308 4.71 9.53 59.32
C GLY A 308 5.86 9.82 60.27
N SER A 309 6.99 10.27 59.70
CA SER A 309 8.11 10.82 60.44
C SER A 309 8.47 12.19 59.89
N LEU A 310 8.74 13.12 60.80
CA LEU A 310 9.16 14.48 60.49
C LEU A 310 10.40 14.80 61.33
N ARG A 311 11.46 15.26 60.67
CA ARG A 311 12.64 15.80 61.35
C ARG A 311 12.62 17.31 61.26
N LEU A 312 12.54 17.97 62.42
CA LEU A 312 12.69 19.42 62.55
C LEU A 312 14.13 19.75 62.92
N LYS A 313 14.78 20.57 62.10
CA LYS A 313 16.04 21.25 62.41
C LYS A 313 15.71 22.70 62.75
N ILE A 314 15.77 23.05 64.02
CA ILE A 314 15.45 24.39 64.52
C ILE A 314 16.77 25.13 64.69
N LYS A 315 16.93 26.27 64.02
CA LYS A 315 18.17 27.03 64.03
C LYS A 315 17.93 28.45 64.54
N GLN A 316 18.61 28.83 65.61
CA GLN A 316 18.69 30.21 66.07
C GLN A 316 19.46 31.06 65.06
N ASP A 317 19.05 32.31 64.86
CA ASP A 317 19.83 33.29 64.11
C ASP A 317 21.10 33.74 64.88
N VAL A 318 21.77 34.77 64.37
CA VAL A 318 22.97 35.35 64.99
C VAL A 318 22.69 36.08 66.31
N THR A 319 21.43 36.39 66.63
CA THR A 319 21.01 37.02 67.88
C THR A 319 20.81 35.96 68.95
N GLY A 320 20.07 34.90 68.63
CA GLY A 320 19.60 33.91 69.59
C GLY A 320 18.58 34.48 70.58
N GLY A 321 18.09 33.62 71.47
CA GLY A 321 17.10 33.98 72.49
C GLY A 321 15.66 33.64 72.12
N TRP A 322 15.40 33.11 70.92
CA TRP A 322 14.06 32.87 70.43
C TRP A 322 13.44 31.61 71.00
N LEU A 323 12.15 31.68 71.32
CA LEU A 323 11.39 30.60 71.92
C LEU A 323 10.21 30.18 71.02
N ILE A 324 9.79 28.93 71.19
CA ILE A 324 8.51 28.43 70.70
C ILE A 324 7.61 28.29 71.92
N THR A 325 6.56 29.12 71.98
CA THR A 325 5.67 29.20 73.16
C THR A 325 4.66 28.06 73.14
N ASN A 326 3.92 27.91 72.04
CA ASN A 326 2.95 26.83 71.86
C ASN A 326 3.43 25.89 70.75
N TRP A 327 3.82 24.69 71.15
CA TRP A 327 4.01 23.58 70.23
C TRP A 327 2.67 23.09 69.69
N PRO A 328 2.64 22.46 68.49
CA PRO A 328 1.42 21.89 67.93
C PRO A 328 0.69 21.01 68.96
N SER A 329 -0.61 21.25 69.17
CA SER A 329 -1.40 20.58 70.20
C SER A 329 -1.56 19.07 69.99
N GLY A 330 -1.27 18.57 68.79
CA GLY A 330 -1.27 17.15 68.45
C GLY A 330 0.01 16.40 68.83
N ILE A 331 1.03 17.08 69.38
CA ILE A 331 2.28 16.42 69.79
C ILE A 331 2.22 16.04 71.26
N THR A 332 2.40 14.76 71.54
CA THR A 332 2.58 14.23 72.89
C THR A 332 4.08 14.12 73.20
N TRP A 333 4.55 14.85 74.21
CA TRP A 333 5.96 14.81 74.61
C TRP A 333 6.22 13.75 75.68
N PRO A 334 7.42 13.13 75.69
CA PRO A 334 7.84 12.27 76.79
C PRO A 334 7.75 13.01 78.14
N GLY A 335 6.97 12.47 79.08
CA GLY A 335 6.75 13.11 80.38
C GLY A 335 5.87 14.37 80.34
N GLY A 336 5.23 14.67 79.21
CA GLY A 336 4.31 15.81 79.05
C GLY A 336 5.00 17.18 78.95
N ILE A 337 6.33 17.21 78.84
CA ILE A 337 7.11 18.46 78.81
C ILE A 337 7.77 18.60 77.44
N ALA A 338 7.51 19.71 76.77
CA ALA A 338 8.15 20.05 75.50
C ALA A 338 9.67 20.22 75.66
N PRO A 339 10.47 19.93 74.62
CA PRO A 339 11.91 20.09 74.67
C PRO A 339 12.29 21.56 74.91
N VAL A 340 13.27 21.78 75.78
CA VAL A 340 13.87 23.09 75.98
C VAL A 340 14.84 23.35 74.85
N LEU A 341 14.60 24.41 74.07
CA LEU A 341 15.45 24.79 72.95
C LEU A 341 16.74 25.46 73.43
N SER A 342 17.82 25.26 72.68
CA SER A 342 19.03 26.03 72.79
C SER A 342 18.75 27.47 72.35
N THR A 343 19.16 28.45 73.16
CA THR A 343 18.91 29.87 72.90
C THR A 343 20.16 30.66 72.53
N ALA A 344 21.34 30.02 72.49
CA ALA A 344 22.56 30.68 72.05
C ALA A 344 22.50 31.03 70.55
N ALA A 345 23.12 32.14 70.16
CA ALA A 345 23.26 32.52 68.75
C ALA A 345 23.82 31.37 67.90
N ASN A 346 23.21 31.13 66.73
CA ASN A 346 23.53 30.05 65.79
C ASN A 346 23.40 28.62 66.34
N SER A 347 22.81 28.44 67.52
CA SER A 347 22.55 27.09 68.04
C SER A 347 21.50 26.38 67.19
N VAL A 348 21.62 25.05 67.14
CA VAL A 348 20.76 24.18 66.34
C VAL A 348 20.27 23.05 67.21
N ASP A 349 18.96 22.87 67.23
CA ASP A 349 18.29 21.73 67.87
C ASP A 349 17.65 20.84 66.80
N TYR A 350 17.64 19.53 67.05
CA TYR A 350 16.92 18.56 66.23
C TYR A 350 15.80 17.96 67.06
N VAL A 351 14.60 17.96 66.49
CA VAL A 351 13.41 17.32 67.08
C VAL A 351 12.85 16.35 66.06
N ASP A 352 12.82 15.07 66.42
CA ASP A 352 12.22 14.02 65.62
C ASP A 352 10.82 13.73 66.16
N ILE A 353 9.83 13.82 65.28
CA ILE A 353 8.42 13.61 65.62
C ILE A 353 7.88 12.51 64.72
N TRP A 354 7.07 11.63 65.31
CA TRP A 354 6.36 10.56 64.62
C TRP A 354 4.88 10.74 64.88
N THR A 355 4.05 10.45 63.89
CA THR A 355 2.61 10.32 64.14
C THR A 355 2.33 8.93 64.71
N ASP A 356 1.29 8.84 65.51
CA ASP A 356 0.74 7.56 65.96
C ASP A 356 -0.77 7.59 65.64
N ASP A 357 -1.35 6.43 65.38
CA ASP A 357 -2.77 6.29 65.02
C ASP A 357 -3.55 5.53 66.12
N GLU A 358 -2.98 5.42 67.32
CA GLU A 358 -3.66 4.88 68.51
C GLU A 358 -4.77 5.79 69.07
#